data_AF-A0A223S3J2-F1
#
_entry.id   AF-A0A223S3J2-F1
#
_cell.length_a   1.000
_cell.length_b   1.000
_cell.length_c   1.000
_cell.angle_alpha   90.00
_cell.angle_beta   90.00
_cell.angle_gamma   90.00
#
_symmetry.space_group_name_H-M   'P 1'
#
loop_
_entity.id
_entity.type
_entity.pdbx_description
1 polymer ?
#
loop_
_entity_poly.entity_id
_entity_poly.type
_entity_poly.pdbx_seq_one_letter_code
_entity_poly.pdbx_strand_id
1 'polypeptide(L)'
;MTIYSQHANRGKTQILATYEGSDGVVSSTVTSLGDPALAVPIIDVLNRISALVTVPLSVHDLRDRRVASYPSKHLAALTDRASRADLLTGTHSLWYEYACLQLHQALADLDDALATVPEPVRIAIDAELEAEARELSEALAEYSEGIPMPETEGRRHWDFGHPFVTYDGGMDTLSRDIREQLDRLEEGITAEEREKSIEDLRVLATAFSRCSGGLAFLEHAHLEIFAEPYDSDGYYMSIQAPQPGDDDSGSWDIGIGRWEPDDPDEEDGSATGHIVLRCVLPTSPGADEIANLLNQLEREPNLLAKWAETPVGAALGGTKFVVTEGCDN
;
A
#
# COMPACT_ATOMS: atom_id res chain seq x y z
N MET A 1 -10.72 -14.59 7.12
CA MET A 1 -9.47 -14.50 6.32
C MET A 1 -8.86 -15.88 6.25
N THR A 2 -8.30 -16.28 5.10
CA THR A 2 -7.51 -17.51 4.99
C THR A 2 -6.05 -17.24 5.36
N ILE A 3 -5.47 -18.07 6.21
CA ILE A 3 -4.04 -18.04 6.55
C ILE A 3 -3.35 -19.19 5.83
N TYR A 4 -2.35 -18.86 5.04
CA TYR A 4 -1.51 -19.80 4.32
C TYR A 4 -0.25 -20.09 5.12
N SER A 5 0.11 -21.37 5.23
CA SER A 5 1.29 -21.80 5.97
C SER A 5 2.00 -22.97 5.29
N GLN A 6 3.28 -23.13 5.61
CA GLN A 6 4.06 -24.29 5.17
C GLN A 6 3.98 -25.42 6.19
N HIS A 7 3.82 -26.64 5.71
CA HIS A 7 3.88 -27.84 6.53
C HIS A 7 4.77 -28.91 5.88
N ALA A 8 5.79 -29.36 6.59
CA ALA A 8 6.67 -30.42 6.10
C ALA A 8 5.97 -31.79 6.19
N ASN A 9 5.83 -32.49 5.07
CA ASN A 9 5.19 -33.81 5.03
C ASN A 9 5.88 -34.75 4.02
N ARG A 10 6.37 -35.89 4.50
CA ARG A 10 6.96 -36.97 3.68
C ARG A 10 8.02 -36.49 2.66
N GLY A 11 8.90 -35.57 3.09
CA GLY A 11 9.97 -35.03 2.25
C GLY A 11 9.52 -34.01 1.19
N LYS A 12 8.27 -33.53 1.27
CA LYS A 12 7.72 -32.41 0.50
C LYS A 12 7.28 -31.29 1.44
N THR A 13 7.13 -30.09 0.89
CA THR A 13 6.55 -28.94 1.56
C THR A 13 5.13 -28.75 1.08
N GLN A 14 4.15 -28.85 1.97
CA GLN A 14 2.76 -28.58 1.65
C GLN A 14 2.44 -27.12 1.94
N ILE A 15 1.62 -26.52 1.08
CA ILE A 15 0.96 -25.24 1.36
C ILE A 15 -0.42 -25.59 1.91
N LEU A 16 -0.70 -25.14 3.13
CA LEU A 16 -1.99 -25.33 3.79
C LEU A 16 -2.75 -24.01 3.83
N ALA A 17 -4.05 -24.06 3.52
CA ALA A 17 -5.00 -22.98 3.75
C ALA A 17 -5.73 -23.27 5.07
N THR A 18 -5.79 -22.28 5.97
CA THR A 18 -6.45 -22.41 7.27
C THR A 18 -7.38 -21.24 7.51
N TYR A 19 -8.63 -21.51 7.88
CA TYR A 19 -9.63 -20.46 8.17
C TYR A 19 -10.59 -20.92 9.26
N GLU A 20 -11.32 -19.98 9.85
CA GLU A 20 -12.38 -20.29 10.81
C GLU A 20 -13.71 -20.55 10.09
N GLY A 21 -14.24 -21.77 10.26
CA GLY A 21 -15.56 -22.19 9.79
C GLY A 21 -16.57 -22.30 10.93
N SER A 22 -17.81 -22.71 10.61
CA SER A 22 -18.89 -22.86 11.58
C SER A 22 -18.59 -23.83 12.75
N ASP A 23 -17.81 -24.88 12.48
CA ASP A 23 -17.43 -25.91 13.47
C ASP A 23 -16.03 -25.70 14.07
N GLY A 24 -15.43 -24.52 13.84
CA GLY A 24 -14.10 -24.15 14.29
C GLY A 24 -13.07 -24.08 13.17
N VAL A 25 -11.79 -24.28 13.51
CA VAL A 25 -10.69 -24.10 12.55
C VAL A 25 -10.67 -25.24 11.51
N VAL A 26 -10.78 -24.87 10.24
CA VAL A 26 -10.67 -25.76 9.09
C VAL A 26 -9.29 -25.59 8.46
N SER A 27 -8.63 -26.69 8.11
CA SER A 27 -7.34 -26.69 7.43
C SER A 27 -7.36 -27.64 6.24
N SER A 28 -6.97 -27.16 5.07
CA SER A 28 -6.93 -27.90 3.81
C SER A 28 -5.57 -27.79 3.14
N THR A 29 -5.18 -28.82 2.38
CA THR A 29 -3.96 -28.76 1.56
C THR A 29 -4.29 -28.14 0.21
N VAL A 30 -3.65 -27.02 -0.11
CA VAL A 30 -3.73 -26.38 -1.43
C VAL A 30 -2.89 -27.17 -2.43
N THR A 31 -1.61 -27.34 -2.12
CA THR A 31 -0.67 -28.04 -3.01
C THR A 31 0.57 -28.56 -2.26
N SER A 32 1.47 -29.23 -2.97
CA SER A 32 2.72 -29.76 -2.43
C SER A 32 3.90 -29.53 -3.37
N LEU A 33 4.95 -28.93 -2.84
CA LEU A 33 6.19 -28.59 -3.52
C LEU A 33 7.33 -29.50 -3.08
N GLY A 34 8.29 -29.73 -3.98
CA GLY A 34 9.49 -30.52 -3.68
C GLY A 34 10.56 -29.76 -2.90
N ASP A 35 10.49 -28.43 -2.88
CA ASP A 35 11.47 -27.54 -2.26
C ASP A 35 10.74 -26.48 -1.42
N PRO A 36 11.04 -26.34 -0.11
CA PRO A 36 10.54 -25.24 0.72
C PRO A 36 10.82 -23.84 0.14
N ALA A 37 11.95 -23.63 -0.54
CA ALA A 37 12.32 -22.32 -1.07
C ALA A 37 11.33 -21.81 -2.13
N LEU A 38 10.63 -22.72 -2.83
CA LEU A 38 9.57 -22.36 -3.78
C LEU A 38 8.24 -22.05 -3.08
N ALA A 39 8.02 -22.56 -1.86
CA ALA A 39 6.76 -22.39 -1.13
C ALA A 39 6.68 -21.04 -0.41
N VAL A 40 7.81 -20.58 0.15
CA VAL A 40 7.90 -19.32 0.93
C VAL A 40 7.32 -18.11 0.19
N PRO A 41 7.76 -17.76 -1.04
CA PRO A 41 7.23 -16.58 -1.73
C PRO A 41 5.74 -16.72 -2.07
N ILE A 42 5.27 -17.93 -2.39
CA ILE A 42 3.85 -18.17 -2.69
C ILE A 42 3.01 -17.97 -1.43
N ILE A 43 3.45 -18.50 -0.28
CA ILE A 43 2.72 -18.37 0.99
C ILE A 43 2.63 -16.90 1.42
N ASP A 44 3.74 -16.15 1.33
CA ASP A 44 3.76 -14.74 1.68
C ASP A 44 2.75 -13.95 0.84
N VAL A 45 2.80 -14.13 -0.48
CA VAL A 45 1.91 -13.44 -1.40
C VAL A 45 0.44 -13.85 -1.22
N LEU A 46 0.14 -15.14 -1.02
CA LEU A 46 -1.22 -15.60 -0.76
C LEU A 46 -1.79 -15.02 0.55
N ASN A 47 -0.99 -14.89 1.61
CA ASN A 47 -1.41 -14.22 2.83
C ASN A 47 -1.70 -12.73 2.59
N ARG A 48 -0.84 -12.03 1.82
CA ARG A 48 -1.08 -10.64 1.43
C ARG A 48 -2.38 -10.49 0.64
N ILE A 49 -2.59 -11.33 -0.38
CA ILE A 49 -3.82 -11.34 -1.19
C ILE A 49 -5.05 -11.58 -0.30
N SER A 50 -5.04 -12.65 0.51
CA SER A 50 -6.15 -13.00 1.42
C SER A 50 -6.54 -11.86 2.33
N ALA A 51 -5.57 -11.16 2.92
CA ALA A 51 -5.83 -9.97 3.71
C ALA A 51 -6.46 -8.87 2.84
N LEU A 52 -5.83 -8.51 1.72
CA LEU A 52 -6.25 -7.41 0.85
C LEU A 52 -7.63 -7.60 0.20
N VAL A 53 -8.11 -8.84 0.05
CA VAL A 53 -9.48 -9.11 -0.44
C VAL A 53 -10.51 -9.27 0.67
N THR A 54 -10.07 -9.59 1.88
CA THR A 54 -10.95 -9.80 3.03
C THR A 54 -11.22 -8.51 3.79
N VAL A 55 -10.15 -7.77 4.15
CA VAL A 55 -10.21 -6.62 5.04
C VAL A 55 -11.13 -5.51 4.52
N PRO A 56 -11.11 -5.19 3.22
CA PRO A 56 -12.03 -4.16 2.71
C PRO A 56 -13.50 -4.54 2.81
N LEU A 57 -13.82 -5.83 2.92
CA LEU A 57 -15.19 -6.35 3.03
C LEU A 57 -15.70 -6.41 4.45
N SER A 58 -14.81 -6.57 5.44
CA SER A 58 -15.17 -6.70 6.86
C SER A 58 -15.48 -5.36 7.54
N VAL A 59 -15.51 -4.27 6.77
CA VAL A 59 -15.64 -2.92 7.28
C VAL A 59 -16.89 -2.25 6.71
N HIS A 60 -17.80 -1.83 7.59
CA HIS A 60 -18.88 -0.93 7.19
C HIS A 60 -18.32 0.48 6.93
N ASP A 61 -18.65 1.02 5.76
CA ASP A 61 -18.49 2.44 5.48
C ASP A 61 -19.55 3.22 6.28
N LEU A 62 -19.12 3.87 7.36
CA LEU A 62 -19.99 4.63 8.27
C LEU A 62 -20.15 6.10 7.86
N ARG A 63 -19.55 6.53 6.74
CA ARG A 63 -19.58 7.94 6.31
C ARG A 63 -20.99 8.36 5.90
N ASP A 64 -21.34 9.62 6.18
CA ASP A 64 -22.69 10.20 5.98
C ASP A 64 -23.17 10.17 4.51
N ARG A 65 -22.28 9.91 3.55
CA ARG A 65 -22.56 9.73 2.12
C ARG A 65 -22.21 8.31 1.68
N ARG A 66 -22.91 7.34 2.26
CA ARG A 66 -22.76 5.90 1.99
C ARG A 66 -22.59 5.64 0.49
N VAL A 67 -21.54 4.92 0.11
CA VAL A 67 -21.45 4.34 -1.22
C VAL A 67 -22.62 3.35 -1.38
N ALA A 68 -23.32 3.42 -2.51
CA ALA A 68 -24.60 2.71 -2.72
C ALA A 68 -24.50 1.17 -2.65
N SER A 69 -23.30 0.61 -2.76
CA SER A 69 -23.02 -0.82 -2.73
C SER A 69 -21.59 -1.08 -2.27
N TYR A 70 -21.34 -2.23 -1.65
CA TYR A 70 -19.98 -2.70 -1.39
C TYR A 70 -19.19 -2.83 -2.71
N PRO A 71 -17.93 -2.37 -2.75
CA PRO A 71 -17.12 -2.52 -3.95
C PRO A 71 -16.67 -3.98 -4.10
N SER A 72 -16.75 -4.52 -5.32
CA SER A 72 -16.48 -5.94 -5.61
C SER A 72 -15.39 -6.19 -6.64
N LYS A 73 -14.84 -5.12 -7.25
CA LYS A 73 -13.82 -5.23 -8.32
C LYS A 73 -12.59 -6.05 -7.90
N HIS A 74 -12.22 -5.99 -6.62
CA HIS A 74 -11.07 -6.73 -6.08
C HIS A 74 -11.27 -8.24 -6.07
N LEU A 75 -12.52 -8.72 -6.01
CA LEU A 75 -12.83 -10.15 -6.07
C LEU A 75 -12.70 -10.70 -7.49
N ALA A 76 -13.13 -9.92 -8.49
CA ALA A 76 -12.96 -10.30 -9.90
C ALA A 76 -11.48 -10.45 -10.27
N ALA A 77 -10.62 -9.56 -9.75
CA ALA A 77 -9.19 -9.56 -10.02
C ALA A 77 -8.43 -10.81 -9.57
N LEU A 78 -9.00 -11.58 -8.63
CA LEU A 78 -8.43 -12.86 -8.19
C LEU A 78 -8.43 -13.91 -9.30
N THR A 79 -9.50 -13.97 -10.10
CA THR A 79 -9.74 -15.03 -11.09
C THR A 79 -9.59 -14.54 -12.52
N ASP A 80 -9.90 -13.26 -12.78
CA ASP A 80 -9.76 -12.65 -14.10
C ASP A 80 -8.52 -11.75 -14.16
N ARG A 81 -7.44 -12.26 -14.75
CA ARG A 81 -6.21 -11.48 -15.00
C ARG A 81 -6.45 -10.21 -15.80
N ALA A 82 -7.43 -10.19 -16.73
CA ALA A 82 -7.71 -8.99 -17.52
C ALA A 82 -8.30 -7.87 -16.67
N SER A 83 -9.08 -8.22 -15.64
CA SER A 83 -9.67 -7.26 -14.68
C SER A 83 -8.68 -6.68 -13.67
N ARG A 84 -7.45 -7.22 -13.57
CA ARG A 84 -6.44 -6.70 -12.62
C ARG A 84 -6.07 -5.24 -12.91
N ALA A 85 -6.09 -4.82 -14.17
CA ALA A 85 -5.87 -3.42 -14.53
C ALA A 85 -6.92 -2.48 -13.91
N ASP A 86 -8.15 -2.96 -13.71
CA ASP A 86 -9.24 -2.17 -13.14
C ASP A 86 -9.01 -1.87 -11.65
N LEU A 87 -8.13 -2.62 -10.96
CA LEU A 87 -7.71 -2.31 -9.58
C LEU A 87 -7.00 -0.96 -9.48
N LEU A 88 -6.37 -0.51 -10.56
CA LEU A 88 -5.67 0.77 -10.64
C LEU A 88 -6.58 1.93 -11.05
N THR A 89 -7.89 1.69 -11.14
CA THR A 89 -8.90 2.68 -11.55
C THR A 89 -10.04 2.71 -10.56
N GLY A 90 -10.61 3.87 -10.27
CA GLY A 90 -11.74 3.99 -9.35
C GLY A 90 -11.56 5.09 -8.33
N THR A 91 -12.68 5.47 -7.72
CA THR A 91 -12.85 6.70 -6.92
C THR A 91 -13.60 6.45 -5.61
N HIS A 92 -13.61 5.22 -5.10
CA HIS A 92 -14.43 4.84 -3.96
C HIS A 92 -14.04 5.58 -2.67
N SER A 93 -12.87 5.24 -2.12
CA SER A 93 -12.22 5.94 -1.01
C SER A 93 -10.71 5.80 -1.11
N LEU A 94 -9.97 6.75 -0.55
CA LEU A 94 -8.50 6.72 -0.48
C LEU A 94 -8.01 5.38 0.07
N TRP A 95 -8.55 4.93 1.21
CA TRP A 95 -8.14 3.67 1.83
C TRP A 95 -8.46 2.44 0.95
N TYR A 96 -9.66 2.37 0.38
CA TYR A 96 -10.05 1.23 -0.47
C TYR A 96 -9.23 1.16 -1.75
N GLU A 97 -9.00 2.31 -2.39
CA GLU A 97 -8.21 2.37 -3.62
C GLU A 97 -6.72 2.12 -3.35
N TYR A 98 -6.23 2.48 -2.17
CA TYR A 98 -4.89 2.09 -1.71
C TYR A 98 -4.78 0.58 -1.48
N ALA A 99 -5.78 -0.05 -0.86
CA ALA A 99 -5.83 -1.51 -0.75
C ALA A 99 -5.89 -2.20 -2.12
N CYS A 100 -6.63 -1.64 -3.10
CA CYS A 100 -6.66 -2.16 -4.47
C CYS A 100 -5.29 -2.07 -5.17
N LEU A 101 -4.56 -0.97 -4.98
CA LEU A 101 -3.20 -0.83 -5.48
C LEU A 101 -2.26 -1.90 -4.88
N GLN A 102 -2.34 -2.12 -3.57
CA GLN A 102 -1.55 -3.15 -2.90
C GLN A 102 -1.93 -4.57 -3.37
N LEU A 103 -3.22 -4.82 -3.62
CA LEU A 103 -3.68 -6.08 -4.18
C LEU A 103 -3.16 -6.31 -5.59
N HIS A 104 -3.15 -5.27 -6.42
CA HIS A 104 -2.57 -5.34 -7.77
C HIS A 104 -1.10 -5.76 -7.71
N GLN A 105 -0.33 -5.15 -6.80
CA GLN A 105 1.09 -5.52 -6.62
C GLN A 105 1.23 -6.97 -6.12
N ALA A 106 0.44 -7.38 -5.12
CA ALA A 106 0.50 -8.76 -4.61
C ALA A 106 0.14 -9.80 -5.69
N LEU A 107 -0.83 -9.51 -6.57
CA LEU A 107 -1.18 -10.38 -7.69
C LEU A 107 -0.07 -10.46 -8.75
N ALA A 108 0.65 -9.37 -8.99
CA ALA A 108 1.83 -9.37 -9.86
C ALA A 108 2.98 -10.20 -9.24
N ASP A 109 3.25 -10.02 -7.95
CA ASP A 109 4.25 -10.79 -7.20
C ASP A 109 3.90 -12.30 -7.23
N LEU A 110 2.62 -12.65 -7.22
CA LEU A 110 2.16 -14.04 -7.34
C LEU A 110 2.49 -14.61 -8.73
N ASP A 111 2.21 -13.86 -9.80
CA ASP A 111 2.51 -14.30 -11.16
C ASP A 111 4.03 -14.55 -11.32
N ASP A 112 4.87 -13.70 -10.75
CA ASP A 112 6.33 -13.86 -10.73
C ASP A 112 6.77 -15.10 -9.93
N ALA A 113 6.19 -15.32 -8.73
CA ALA A 113 6.47 -16.52 -7.94
C ALA A 113 6.06 -17.81 -8.69
N LEU A 114 4.89 -17.79 -9.35
CA LEU A 114 4.36 -18.92 -10.10
C LEU A 114 5.10 -19.20 -11.41
N ALA A 115 5.86 -18.25 -11.95
CA ALA A 115 6.67 -18.45 -13.15
C ALA A 115 7.72 -19.57 -12.97
N THR A 116 8.15 -19.81 -11.73
CA THR A 116 9.23 -20.77 -11.40
C THR A 116 8.73 -22.16 -11.02
N VAL A 117 7.42 -22.35 -10.82
CA VAL A 117 6.85 -23.62 -10.33
C VAL A 117 6.22 -24.47 -11.45
N PRO A 118 6.13 -25.80 -11.25
CA PRO A 118 5.48 -26.69 -12.21
C PRO A 118 4.00 -26.37 -12.43
N GLU A 119 3.50 -26.66 -13.63
CA GLU A 119 2.09 -26.43 -14.02
C GLU A 119 1.04 -26.98 -13.04
N PRO A 120 1.17 -28.19 -12.46
CA PRO A 120 0.18 -28.67 -11.49
C PRO A 120 0.08 -27.81 -10.22
N VAL A 121 1.17 -27.14 -9.83
CA VAL A 121 1.16 -26.20 -8.69
C VAL A 121 0.39 -24.96 -9.08
N ARG A 122 0.63 -24.40 -10.28
CA ARG A 122 -0.09 -23.22 -10.77
C ARG A 122 -1.60 -23.48 -10.82
N ILE A 123 -2.03 -24.60 -11.40
CA ILE A 123 -3.45 -24.98 -11.46
C ILE A 123 -4.08 -25.05 -10.06
N ALA A 124 -3.36 -25.62 -9.08
CA ALA A 124 -3.86 -25.71 -7.71
C ALA A 124 -3.99 -24.33 -7.04
N ILE A 125 -3.07 -23.42 -7.32
CA ILE A 125 -3.10 -22.04 -6.80
C ILE A 125 -4.21 -21.23 -7.47
N ASP A 126 -4.39 -21.36 -8.78
CA ASP A 126 -5.50 -20.73 -9.50
C ASP A 126 -6.86 -21.22 -8.96
N ALA A 127 -7.00 -22.52 -8.71
CA ALA A 127 -8.21 -23.10 -8.12
C ALA A 127 -8.46 -22.60 -6.67
N GLU A 128 -7.41 -22.36 -5.90
CA GLU A 128 -7.51 -21.76 -4.56
C GLU A 128 -8.01 -20.32 -4.63
N LEU A 129 -7.49 -19.50 -5.56
CA LEU A 129 -7.97 -18.13 -5.77
C LEU A 129 -9.44 -18.10 -6.24
N GLU A 130 -9.86 -19.05 -7.08
CA GLU A 130 -11.25 -19.21 -7.49
C GLU A 130 -12.17 -19.56 -6.30
N ALA A 131 -11.72 -20.45 -5.41
CA ALA A 131 -12.47 -20.81 -4.22
C ALA A 131 -12.60 -19.61 -3.27
N GLU A 132 -11.51 -18.88 -3.03
CA GLU A 132 -11.49 -17.66 -2.20
C GLU A 132 -12.45 -16.59 -2.76
N ALA A 133 -12.36 -16.27 -4.05
CA ALA A 133 -13.21 -15.28 -4.70
C ALA A 133 -14.70 -15.63 -4.61
N ARG A 134 -15.03 -16.92 -4.84
CA ARG A 134 -16.40 -17.42 -4.77
C ARG A 134 -16.96 -17.31 -3.35
N GLU A 135 -16.20 -17.76 -2.34
CA GLU A 135 -16.64 -17.73 -0.94
C GLU A 135 -16.83 -16.30 -0.42
N LEU A 136 -15.96 -15.38 -0.80
CA LEU A 136 -16.11 -13.95 -0.49
C LEU A 136 -17.33 -13.32 -1.19
N SER A 137 -17.56 -13.68 -2.46
CA SER A 137 -18.72 -13.19 -3.21
C SER A 137 -20.05 -13.69 -2.62
N GLU A 138 -20.12 -14.98 -2.26
CA GLU A 138 -21.26 -15.57 -1.58
C GLU A 138 -21.53 -14.89 -0.23
N ALA A 139 -20.47 -14.58 0.54
CA ALA A 139 -20.58 -13.85 1.79
C ALA A 139 -21.14 -12.43 1.57
N LEU A 140 -20.66 -11.68 0.57
CA LEU A 140 -21.16 -10.33 0.28
C LEU A 140 -22.61 -10.29 -0.19
N ALA A 141 -23.06 -11.29 -0.94
CA ALA A 141 -24.43 -11.35 -1.45
C ALA A 141 -25.46 -11.38 -0.30
N GLU A 142 -25.16 -12.09 0.80
CA GLU A 142 -26.00 -12.13 2.00
C GLU A 142 -26.21 -10.73 2.60
N TYR A 143 -25.14 -9.92 2.66
CA TYR A 143 -25.19 -8.56 3.20
C TYR A 143 -25.85 -7.56 2.26
N SER A 144 -25.81 -7.81 0.95
CA SER A 144 -26.32 -6.89 -0.06
C SER A 144 -27.84 -6.99 -0.26
N GLU A 145 -28.44 -8.17 -0.01
CA GLU A 145 -29.87 -8.41 -0.29
C GLU A 145 -30.73 -8.64 0.96
N GLY A 146 -30.15 -8.77 2.16
CA GLY A 146 -30.91 -9.12 3.37
C GLY A 146 -31.61 -10.48 3.26
N ILE A 147 -31.15 -11.33 2.33
CA ILE A 147 -31.64 -12.68 2.11
C ILE A 147 -30.68 -13.64 2.81
N PRO A 148 -31.12 -14.33 3.88
CA PRO A 148 -30.29 -15.34 4.54
C PRO A 148 -30.01 -16.50 3.57
N MET A 149 -28.73 -16.76 3.30
CA MET A 149 -28.28 -17.91 2.52
C MET A 149 -28.39 -19.20 3.36
N PRO A 150 -28.61 -20.37 2.73
CA PRO A 150 -28.64 -21.65 3.45
C PRO A 150 -27.28 -21.94 4.10
N GLU A 151 -27.30 -22.31 5.38
CA GLU A 151 -26.11 -22.77 6.11
C GLU A 151 -25.54 -24.02 5.43
N THR A 152 -24.34 -23.91 4.86
CA THR A 152 -23.56 -25.03 4.35
C THR A 152 -22.41 -25.34 5.32
N GLU A 153 -22.11 -26.63 5.52
CA GLU A 153 -21.10 -27.11 6.49
C GLU A 153 -19.66 -26.59 6.24
N GLY A 154 -19.40 -25.93 5.10
CA GLY A 154 -18.09 -25.35 4.76
C GLY A 154 -18.01 -23.84 4.88
N ARG A 155 -19.01 -23.17 5.47
CA ARG A 155 -19.10 -21.71 5.46
C ARG A 155 -18.12 -21.06 6.46
N ARG A 156 -17.40 -20.04 6.00
CA ARG A 156 -16.47 -19.25 6.83
C ARG A 156 -17.22 -18.34 7.80
N HIS A 157 -16.68 -18.20 9.01
CA HIS A 157 -17.15 -17.25 10.00
C HIS A 157 -16.36 -15.93 9.93
N TRP A 158 -17.05 -14.82 10.19
CA TRP A 158 -16.47 -13.47 10.15
C TRP A 158 -16.71 -12.78 11.49
N ASP A 159 -15.67 -12.66 12.33
CA ASP A 159 -15.73 -11.80 13.52
C ASP A 159 -15.32 -10.37 13.14
N PHE A 160 -16.29 -9.46 13.17
CA PHE A 160 -16.12 -8.05 12.80
C PHE A 160 -15.31 -7.25 13.82
N GLY A 161 -15.08 -7.76 15.04
CA GLY A 161 -14.37 -7.04 16.10
C GLY A 161 -12.84 -7.15 16.03
N HIS A 162 -12.32 -8.29 15.58
CA HIS A 162 -10.89 -8.62 15.55
C HIS A 162 -10.51 -9.53 14.37
N PRO A 163 -10.75 -9.14 13.10
CA PRO A 163 -10.59 -10.06 11.96
C PRO A 163 -9.14 -10.44 11.61
N PHE A 164 -8.14 -9.90 12.30
CA PHE A 164 -6.72 -10.09 12.00
C PHE A 164 -6.00 -10.72 13.17
N VAL A 165 -5.55 -11.97 12.97
CA VAL A 165 -4.19 -12.29 13.39
C VAL A 165 -3.32 -11.28 12.64
N THR A 166 -2.62 -10.41 13.37
CA THR A 166 -1.54 -9.62 12.79
C THR A 166 -0.70 -10.61 11.99
N TYR A 167 -0.72 -10.49 10.66
CA TYR A 167 0.32 -11.14 9.90
C TYR A 167 1.61 -10.53 10.46
N ASP A 168 2.45 -11.34 11.11
CA ASP A 168 3.76 -10.93 11.59
C ASP A 168 4.68 -10.43 10.44
N GLY A 169 4.17 -10.33 9.21
CA GLY A 169 4.79 -9.61 8.10
C GLY A 169 4.29 -8.18 7.85
N GLY A 170 3.68 -7.49 8.83
CA GLY A 170 3.72 -6.02 8.88
C GLY A 170 3.12 -5.23 7.71
N MET A 171 1.92 -5.56 7.23
CA MET A 171 1.23 -4.72 6.24
C MET A 171 0.56 -3.50 6.89
N ASP A 172 1.32 -2.42 7.03
CA ASP A 172 0.87 -1.16 7.62
C ASP A 172 -0.39 -0.60 6.91
N THR A 173 -0.52 -0.81 5.60
CA THR A 173 -1.62 -0.32 4.76
C THR A 173 -3.03 -0.74 5.23
N LEU A 174 -3.14 -1.87 5.92
CA LEU A 174 -4.39 -2.41 6.46
C LEU A 174 -4.58 -2.09 7.96
N SER A 175 -3.68 -1.32 8.54
CA SER A 175 -3.80 -0.86 9.92
C SER A 175 -5.00 0.07 10.10
N ARG A 176 -5.53 0.09 11.33
CA ARG A 176 -6.59 1.01 11.73
C ARG A 176 -6.11 2.46 11.62
N ASP A 177 -4.87 2.72 12.01
CA ASP A 177 -4.30 4.06 12.05
C ASP A 177 -4.21 4.66 10.64
N ILE A 178 -3.71 3.91 9.65
CA ILE A 178 -3.65 4.37 8.25
C ILE A 178 -5.05 4.60 7.70
N ARG A 179 -6.00 3.71 8.02
CA ARG A 179 -7.39 3.92 7.63
C ARG A 179 -7.94 5.23 8.21
N GLU A 180 -7.78 5.46 9.52
CA GLU A 180 -8.27 6.68 10.18
C GLU A 180 -7.59 7.94 9.65
N GLN A 181 -6.32 7.87 9.23
CA GLN A 181 -5.63 8.98 8.56
C GLN A 181 -6.24 9.29 7.19
N LEU A 182 -6.45 8.26 6.36
CA LEU A 182 -7.03 8.43 5.03
C LEU A 182 -8.51 8.83 5.08
N ASP A 183 -9.29 8.30 6.02
CA ASP A 183 -10.70 8.67 6.24
C ASP A 183 -10.80 10.16 6.61
N ARG A 184 -9.87 10.69 7.44
CA ARG A 184 -9.80 12.11 7.80
C ARG A 184 -9.51 13.02 6.61
N LEU A 185 -8.64 12.60 5.69
CA LEU A 185 -8.37 13.36 4.46
C LEU A 185 -9.58 13.46 3.53
N GLU A 186 -10.53 12.53 3.64
CA GLU A 186 -11.77 12.56 2.84
C GLU A 186 -12.91 13.35 3.50
N GLU A 187 -12.73 13.83 4.73
CA GLU A 187 -13.74 14.60 5.43
C GLU A 187 -13.93 15.97 4.77
N GLY A 188 -15.15 16.25 4.31
CA GLY A 188 -15.52 17.55 3.75
C GLY A 188 -15.16 17.77 2.27
N ILE A 189 -14.42 16.85 1.65
CA ILE A 189 -13.96 17.00 0.26
C ILE A 189 -15.02 16.55 -0.76
N THR A 190 -14.91 17.07 -1.98
CA THR A 190 -15.74 16.72 -3.14
C THR A 190 -15.33 15.38 -3.77
N ALA A 191 -16.15 14.86 -4.68
CA ALA A 191 -15.81 13.62 -5.39
C ALA A 191 -14.64 13.83 -6.36
N GLU A 192 -14.57 15.01 -6.98
CA GLU A 192 -13.51 15.40 -7.89
C GLU A 192 -12.15 15.55 -7.17
N GLU A 193 -12.14 16.17 -5.98
CA GLU A 193 -10.93 16.25 -5.15
C GLU A 193 -10.47 14.86 -4.70
N ARG A 194 -11.41 13.99 -4.32
CA ARG A 194 -11.09 12.62 -3.94
C ARG A 194 -10.47 11.82 -5.09
N GLU A 195 -11.04 11.92 -6.30
CA GLU A 195 -10.48 11.28 -7.49
C GLU A 195 -9.04 11.70 -7.72
N LYS A 196 -8.76 13.01 -7.65
CA LYS A 196 -7.40 13.54 -7.78
C LYS A 196 -6.47 13.02 -6.70
N SER A 197 -6.88 13.05 -5.43
CA SER A 197 -6.05 12.56 -4.32
C SER A 197 -5.80 11.05 -4.38
N ILE A 198 -6.72 10.27 -4.94
CA ILE A 198 -6.47 8.84 -5.21
C ILE A 198 -5.38 8.67 -6.27
N GLU A 199 -5.41 9.46 -7.35
CA GLU A 199 -4.35 9.45 -8.36
C GLU A 199 -3.00 9.84 -7.76
N ASP A 200 -2.97 10.91 -6.96
CA ASP A 200 -1.75 11.38 -6.31
C ASP A 200 -1.20 10.35 -5.30
N LEU A 201 -2.06 9.73 -4.48
CA LEU A 201 -1.69 8.65 -3.57
C LEU A 201 -1.12 7.43 -4.32
N ARG A 202 -1.69 7.09 -5.49
CA ARG A 202 -1.15 5.99 -6.33
C ARG A 202 0.26 6.29 -6.81
N VAL A 203 0.56 7.54 -7.17
CA VAL A 203 1.91 7.97 -7.57
C VAL A 203 2.89 7.80 -6.41
N LEU A 204 2.56 8.32 -5.23
CA LEU A 204 3.41 8.19 -4.04
C LEU A 204 3.64 6.73 -3.66
N ALA A 205 2.57 5.95 -3.54
CA ALA A 205 2.67 4.54 -3.15
C ALA A 205 3.47 3.70 -4.16
N THR A 206 3.31 3.96 -5.46
CA THR A 206 4.07 3.29 -6.51
C THR A 206 5.54 3.69 -6.49
N ALA A 207 5.83 4.97 -6.22
CA ALA A 207 7.21 5.43 -6.08
C ALA A 207 7.89 4.81 -4.86
N PHE A 208 7.18 4.80 -3.72
CA PHE A 208 7.65 4.23 -2.46
C PHE A 208 7.94 2.74 -2.58
N SER A 209 7.06 1.96 -3.23
CA SER A 209 7.29 0.52 -3.44
C SER A 209 8.48 0.19 -4.34
N ARG A 210 8.96 1.16 -5.13
CA ARG A 210 10.14 1.05 -6.00
C ARG A 210 11.41 1.59 -5.35
N CYS A 211 11.30 2.15 -4.15
CA CYS A 211 12.46 2.59 -3.38
C CYS A 211 13.18 1.37 -2.80
N SER A 212 14.50 1.30 -2.96
CA SER A 212 15.32 0.17 -2.50
C SER A 212 15.71 0.24 -1.01
N GLY A 213 15.44 1.36 -0.34
CA GLY A 213 16.01 1.69 0.97
C GLY A 213 15.00 1.91 2.09
N GLY A 214 15.40 1.55 3.31
CA GLY A 214 14.60 1.75 4.53
C GLY A 214 14.70 3.14 5.16
N LEU A 215 15.17 4.14 4.41
CA LEU A 215 15.41 5.52 4.88
C LEU A 215 14.30 6.50 4.49
N ALA A 216 13.34 6.01 3.70
CA ALA A 216 12.12 6.73 3.38
C ALA A 216 10.93 6.03 4.05
N PHE A 217 9.89 6.80 4.37
CA PHE A 217 8.58 6.28 4.75
C PHE A 217 7.48 7.06 4.06
N LEU A 218 6.35 6.39 3.82
CA LEU A 218 5.14 7.01 3.28
C LEU A 218 4.24 7.43 4.45
N GLU A 219 4.02 8.73 4.60
CA GLU A 219 3.13 9.31 5.58
C GLU A 219 1.75 9.60 4.98
N HIS A 220 0.76 8.82 5.38
CA HIS A 220 -0.60 8.90 4.82
C HIS A 220 -1.38 10.11 5.31
N ALA A 221 -1.07 10.64 6.50
CA ALA A 221 -1.74 11.82 7.05
C ALA A 221 -1.50 13.10 6.24
N HIS A 222 -0.37 13.16 5.53
CA HIS A 222 0.06 14.32 4.74
C HIS A 222 0.28 13.98 3.26
N LEU A 223 -0.09 12.77 2.80
CA LEU A 223 0.20 12.30 1.44
C LEU A 223 1.63 12.65 1.03
N GLU A 224 2.59 12.15 1.81
CA GLU A 224 3.99 12.55 1.72
C GLU A 224 4.90 11.33 1.75
N ILE A 225 5.97 11.34 0.95
CA ILE A 225 7.14 10.51 1.23
C ILE A 225 8.18 11.37 1.91
N PHE A 226 8.53 11.00 3.13
CA PHE A 226 9.60 11.62 3.89
C PHE A 226 10.84 10.74 3.84
N ALA A 227 12.01 11.33 3.62
CA ALA A 227 13.28 10.63 3.57
C ALA A 227 14.37 11.35 4.36
N GLU A 228 14.97 10.62 5.30
CA GLU A 228 16.07 11.10 6.13
C GLU A 228 17.20 10.07 6.10
N PRO A 229 18.16 10.22 5.17
CA PRO A 229 19.26 9.29 5.09
C PRO A 229 20.28 9.54 6.21
N TYR A 230 20.89 8.47 6.73
CA TYR A 230 22.01 8.60 7.66
C TYR A 230 23.16 9.40 7.02
N ASP A 231 23.91 10.15 7.85
CA ASP A 231 25.00 11.03 7.43
C ASP A 231 24.59 12.15 6.46
N SER A 232 23.33 12.61 6.51
CA SER A 232 22.81 13.69 5.66
C SER A 232 23.24 15.10 6.07
N ASP A 233 24.21 15.29 6.97
CA ASP A 233 24.56 16.59 7.57
C ASP A 233 23.36 17.34 8.19
N GLY A 234 22.35 16.59 8.65
CA GLY A 234 21.12 17.15 9.23
C GLY A 234 20.08 17.60 8.20
N TYR A 235 20.21 17.20 6.93
CA TYR A 235 19.20 17.45 5.91
C TYR A 235 18.21 16.29 5.76
N TYR A 236 16.99 16.62 5.36
CA TYR A 236 15.94 15.67 5.00
C TYR A 236 15.27 16.08 3.69
N MET A 237 14.50 15.17 3.09
CA MET A 237 13.68 15.43 1.93
C MET A 237 12.22 15.09 2.20
N SER A 238 11.33 15.95 1.73
CA SER A 238 9.89 15.73 1.69
C SER A 238 9.41 15.73 0.24
N ILE A 239 8.54 14.79 -0.12
CA ILE A 239 7.88 14.73 -1.42
C ILE A 239 6.39 14.65 -1.17
N GLN A 240 5.71 15.77 -1.32
CA GLN A 240 4.33 15.96 -0.88
C GLN A 240 3.39 16.12 -2.08
N ALA A 241 2.32 15.34 -2.07
CA ALA A 241 1.20 15.53 -2.98
C ALA A 241 0.29 16.70 -2.53
N PRO A 242 -0.51 17.28 -3.44
CA PRO A 242 -1.55 18.24 -3.09
C PRO A 242 -2.45 17.74 -1.96
N GLN A 243 -2.61 18.54 -0.91
CA GLN A 243 -3.60 18.24 0.14
C GLN A 243 -5.02 18.38 -0.41
N PRO A 244 -5.91 17.42 -0.13
CA PRO A 244 -7.32 17.55 -0.50
C PRO A 244 -8.01 18.61 0.36
N GLY A 245 -8.85 19.44 -0.27
CA GLY A 245 -9.65 20.46 0.42
C GLY A 245 -8.91 21.77 0.76
N ASP A 246 -7.61 21.88 0.43
CA ASP A 246 -6.86 23.13 0.55
C ASP A 246 -7.04 23.99 -0.72
N ASP A 247 -7.50 25.23 -0.53
CA ASP A 247 -7.78 26.18 -1.61
C ASP A 247 -6.53 26.59 -2.42
N ASP A 248 -5.31 26.37 -1.90
CA ASP A 248 -4.10 27.08 -2.36
C ASP A 248 -2.99 26.23 -3.00
N SER A 249 -3.10 24.91 -3.14
CA SER A 249 -2.03 24.17 -3.82
C SER A 249 -2.49 22.87 -4.46
N GLY A 250 -3.09 22.98 -5.64
CA GLY A 250 -3.18 21.86 -6.57
C GLY A 250 -1.82 21.36 -7.11
N SER A 251 -0.71 21.88 -6.58
CA SER A 251 0.67 21.60 -6.94
C SER A 251 1.34 20.61 -5.99
N TRP A 252 2.24 19.82 -6.53
CA TRP A 252 3.14 18.95 -5.78
C TRP A 252 4.34 19.74 -5.26
N ASP A 253 4.91 19.33 -4.12
CA ASP A 253 6.11 19.92 -3.53
C ASP A 253 7.20 18.86 -3.38
N ILE A 254 8.43 19.21 -3.80
CA ILE A 254 9.64 18.47 -3.41
C ILE A 254 10.49 19.43 -2.59
N GLY A 255 10.50 19.20 -1.28
CA GLY A 255 11.23 20.00 -0.31
C GLY A 255 12.56 19.35 0.07
N ILE A 256 13.59 20.18 0.24
CA ILE A 256 14.76 19.81 1.03
C ILE A 256 14.74 20.69 2.27
N GLY A 257 14.78 20.05 3.42
CA GLY A 257 14.80 20.73 4.71
C GLY A 257 16.04 20.41 5.51
N ARG A 258 16.26 21.20 6.55
CA ARG A 258 17.37 21.06 7.49
C ARG A 258 16.83 21.05 8.91
N TRP A 259 17.33 20.11 9.70
CA TRP A 259 17.12 20.05 11.14
C TRP A 259 17.96 21.11 11.84
N GLU A 260 17.32 21.91 12.67
CA GLU A 260 17.96 22.83 13.59
C GLU A 260 17.69 22.38 15.03
N PRO A 261 18.72 22.26 15.88
CA PRO A 261 18.52 22.01 17.31
C PRO A 261 17.66 23.11 17.92
N ASP A 262 16.63 22.73 18.67
CA ASP A 262 15.75 23.66 19.37
C ASP A 262 16.50 24.39 20.50
N ASP A 263 17.45 23.69 21.12
CA ASP A 263 18.43 24.25 22.07
C ASP A 263 19.85 23.85 21.63
N PRO A 264 20.69 24.79 21.18
CA PRO A 264 22.04 24.50 20.71
C PRO A 264 22.99 24.08 21.84
N ASP A 265 22.62 24.28 23.11
CA ASP A 265 23.42 23.92 24.28
C ASP A 265 23.08 22.51 24.82
N GLU A 266 22.03 21.86 24.29
CA GLU A 266 21.61 20.52 24.71
C GLU A 266 22.14 19.44 23.74
N GLU A 267 23.03 18.58 24.23
CA GLU A 267 23.76 17.59 23.43
C GLU A 267 22.85 16.50 22.81
N ASP A 268 21.68 16.27 23.42
CA ASP A 268 20.61 15.36 22.96
C ASP A 268 19.24 16.09 22.92
N GLY A 269 19.23 17.34 22.47
CA GLY A 269 18.02 18.18 22.39
C GLY A 269 17.07 17.81 21.25
N SER A 270 15.82 18.27 21.35
CA SER A 270 14.85 18.23 20.25
C SER A 270 15.35 19.08 19.07
N ALA A 271 14.91 18.77 17.85
CA ALA A 271 15.23 19.54 16.65
C ALA A 271 13.98 19.84 15.84
N THR A 272 13.89 21.06 15.31
CA THR A 272 12.82 21.50 14.41
C THR A 272 13.36 21.58 12.99
N GLY A 273 12.62 21.01 12.04
CA GLY A 273 12.96 21.03 10.64
C GLY A 273 12.41 22.28 9.96
N HIS A 274 13.21 22.91 9.10
CA HIS A 274 12.72 23.95 8.20
C HIS A 274 13.10 23.63 6.75
N ILE A 275 12.19 23.93 5.82
CA ILE A 275 12.44 23.74 4.39
C ILE A 275 13.37 24.85 3.91
N VAL A 276 14.53 24.48 3.36
CA VAL A 276 15.53 25.41 2.82
C VAL A 276 15.38 25.63 1.32
N LEU A 277 14.75 24.66 0.64
CA LEU A 277 14.59 24.66 -0.81
C LEU A 277 13.30 23.93 -1.19
N ARG A 278 12.59 24.45 -2.20
CA ARG A 278 11.40 23.82 -2.78
C ARG A 278 11.46 23.74 -4.30
N CYS A 279 10.99 22.63 -4.82
CA CYS A 279 10.59 22.48 -6.21
C CYS A 279 9.08 22.31 -6.27
N VAL A 280 8.35 23.39 -6.55
CA VAL A 280 6.90 23.36 -6.73
C VAL A 280 6.57 22.91 -8.15
N LEU A 281 5.84 21.81 -8.26
CA LEU A 281 5.48 21.18 -9.54
C LEU A 281 3.98 21.39 -9.80
N PRO A 282 3.60 22.03 -10.92
CA PRO A 282 2.19 22.29 -11.25
C PRO A 282 1.42 21.02 -11.67
N THR A 283 2.12 19.91 -11.89
CA THR A 283 1.57 18.63 -12.33
C THR A 283 2.26 17.50 -11.58
N SER A 284 1.54 16.39 -11.36
CA SER A 284 2.12 15.20 -10.73
C SER A 284 3.40 14.76 -11.44
N PRO A 285 4.51 14.57 -10.70
CA PRO A 285 5.67 13.88 -11.23
C PRO A 285 5.35 12.41 -11.50
N GLY A 286 6.18 11.75 -12.32
CA GLY A 286 6.05 10.31 -12.52
C GLY A 286 6.56 9.53 -11.32
N ALA A 287 5.92 8.41 -10.97
CA ALA A 287 6.38 7.54 -9.88
C ALA A 287 7.82 7.07 -10.05
N ASP A 288 8.26 6.81 -11.29
CA ASP A 288 9.67 6.45 -11.59
C ASP A 288 10.64 7.59 -11.30
N GLU A 289 10.22 8.84 -11.42
CA GLU A 289 11.08 10.00 -11.20
C GLU A 289 11.30 10.23 -9.71
N ILE A 290 10.24 10.08 -8.92
CA ILE A 290 10.30 10.05 -7.45
C ILE A 290 11.17 8.87 -6.98
N ALA A 291 10.91 7.65 -7.47
CA ALA A 291 11.67 6.47 -7.06
C ALA A 291 13.16 6.61 -7.41
N ASN A 292 13.48 7.14 -8.58
CA ASN A 292 14.87 7.41 -8.97
C ASN A 292 15.53 8.48 -8.09
N LEU A 293 14.80 9.52 -7.69
CA LEU A 293 15.27 10.54 -6.76
C LEU A 293 15.64 9.91 -5.40
N LEU A 294 14.71 9.14 -4.81
CA LEU A 294 14.92 8.46 -3.53
C LEU A 294 16.07 7.44 -3.60
N ASN A 295 16.14 6.66 -4.67
CA ASN A 295 17.22 5.69 -4.88
C ASN A 295 18.59 6.34 -5.13
N GLN A 296 18.64 7.58 -5.63
CA GLN A 296 19.88 8.35 -5.71
C GLN A 296 20.32 8.82 -4.33
N LEU A 297 19.39 9.32 -3.51
CA LEU A 297 19.67 9.72 -2.14
C LEU A 297 20.20 8.58 -1.28
N GLU A 298 19.62 7.39 -1.42
CA GLU A 298 20.10 6.21 -0.71
C GLU A 298 21.55 5.87 -1.07
N ARG A 299 21.94 6.06 -2.33
CA ARG A 299 23.30 5.76 -2.82
C ARG A 299 24.32 6.85 -2.47
N GLU A 300 23.89 8.11 -2.42
CA GLU A 300 24.74 9.25 -2.11
C GLU A 300 24.01 10.25 -1.21
N PRO A 301 23.91 9.99 0.12
CA PRO A 301 23.19 10.85 1.08
C PRO A 301 23.62 12.31 1.07
N ASN A 302 24.93 12.56 0.86
CA ASN A 302 25.52 13.90 0.75
C ASN A 302 24.99 14.73 -0.43
N LEU A 303 24.17 14.14 -1.33
CA LEU A 303 23.46 14.88 -2.36
C LEU A 303 22.48 15.89 -1.77
N LEU A 304 21.88 15.63 -0.60
CA LEU A 304 20.92 16.59 0.00
C LEU A 304 21.57 17.94 0.28
N ALA A 305 22.75 17.95 0.92
CA ALA A 305 23.49 19.18 1.18
C ALA A 305 23.88 19.90 -0.13
N LYS A 306 24.33 19.15 -1.16
CA LYS A 306 24.64 19.74 -2.48
C LYS A 306 23.41 20.32 -3.17
N TRP A 307 22.28 19.62 -3.08
CA TRP A 307 21.02 20.05 -3.68
C TRP A 307 20.45 21.26 -2.94
N ALA A 308 20.59 21.36 -1.62
CA ALA A 308 20.16 22.50 -0.82
C ALA A 308 20.80 23.83 -1.28
N GLU A 309 22.00 23.79 -1.86
CA GLU A 309 22.70 24.96 -2.42
C GLU A 309 22.29 25.29 -3.87
N THR A 310 21.34 24.55 -4.45
CA THR A 310 20.92 24.75 -5.85
C THR A 310 20.16 26.09 -5.99
N PRO A 311 20.58 26.99 -6.90
CA PRO A 311 19.93 28.30 -7.02
C PRO A 311 18.53 28.17 -7.63
N VAL A 312 17.65 29.11 -7.26
CA VAL A 312 16.31 29.23 -7.85
C VAL A 312 16.40 29.33 -9.38
N GLY A 313 15.59 28.53 -10.07
CA GLY A 313 15.56 28.40 -11.52
C GLY A 313 16.54 27.36 -12.09
N ALA A 314 17.42 26.76 -11.28
CA ALA A 314 18.23 25.62 -11.68
C ALA A 314 17.56 24.29 -11.30
N ALA A 315 17.92 23.20 -11.99
CA ALA A 315 17.46 21.87 -11.65
C ALA A 315 18.37 21.21 -10.60
N LEU A 316 17.79 20.41 -9.70
CA LEU A 316 18.58 19.56 -8.80
C LEU A 316 19.44 18.63 -9.64
N GLY A 317 20.75 18.61 -9.36
CA GLY A 317 21.73 17.91 -10.19
C GLY A 317 21.37 16.43 -10.38
N GLY A 318 21.26 15.99 -11.64
CA GLY A 318 20.88 14.61 -11.97
C GLY A 318 19.37 14.37 -12.11
N THR A 319 18.56 15.43 -12.00
CA THR A 319 17.09 15.36 -12.06
C THR A 319 16.53 16.42 -13.02
N LYS A 320 15.20 16.40 -13.21
CA LYS A 320 14.47 17.45 -13.93
C LYS A 320 13.76 18.45 -13.01
N PHE A 321 13.86 18.28 -11.70
CA PHE A 321 13.12 19.08 -10.73
C PHE A 321 13.80 20.44 -10.57
N VAL A 322 13.08 21.50 -10.93
CA VAL A 322 13.58 22.88 -10.91
C VAL A 322 13.21 23.55 -9.61
N VAL A 323 14.20 24.18 -8.99
CA VAL A 323 14.03 24.95 -7.76
C VAL A 323 13.18 26.18 -8.05
N THR A 324 12.05 26.30 -7.35
CA THR A 324 11.13 27.44 -7.46
C THR A 324 11.31 28.42 -6.30
N GLU A 325 11.70 27.92 -5.14
CA GLU A 325 11.94 28.71 -3.94
C GLU A 325 13.20 28.20 -3.24
N GLY A 326 13.97 29.14 -2.67
CA GLY A 326 15.12 28.83 -1.82
C GLY A 326 15.26 29.92 -0.77
N CYS A 327 15.83 29.57 0.37
CA CYS A 327 16.29 30.57 1.33
C CYS A 327 17.47 31.33 0.72
N ASP A 328 17.26 32.61 0.40
CA ASP A 328 18.36 33.55 0.18
C ASP A 328 19.17 33.62 1.50
N ASN A 329 20.44 33.23 1.48
CA ASN A 329 21.39 33.58 2.53
C ASN A 329 21.65 35.09 2.55
#